data_AF-A0AAD5ZUM7-F1
#
_entry.id   AF-A0AAD5ZUM7-F1
#
_cell.length_a   1.000
_cell.length_b   1.000
_cell.length_c   1.000
_cell.angle_alpha   90.00
_cell.angle_beta   90.00
_cell.angle_gamma   90.00
#
_symmetry.space_group_name_H-M   'P 1'
#
loop_
_entity.id
_entity.type
_entity.pdbx_description
1 polymer ?
#
loop_
_entity_poly.entity_id
_entity_poly.type
_entity_poly.pdbx_seq_one_letter_code
_entity_poly.pdbx_strand_id
1 'polypeptide(L)'
;MLSIFFFFLIFLLSPSTSFAVHSITISPSTPLRLSSLAWDPIRKHFIMGSSDGPTVFTVSDVGMVERILSNTSGEFVASIAVDHVRHRLIVAFSNSSSVAAYDMKSYHKICELPLPQLNGCTGGVAVDMENGEVLVSSSGSGIVLKVLLDGDGSIISEYKINDDHGLGSIVHVNGERPYFLVIQTETGKVFKSRSKDGVVNEILSRYKLKTLAPSGNAITLLSGQVVLFAGNRRLLSLANTKDIDDRVFDMTLMQPYISIKNPDQFVAVATQEGKKAYALVKSPLGYRIEEVEWSAVWQVYFVAVLLTFDVAVLFVYINERRKQVAQLKDLGREAEPQSVELQGKNHQLM
;
A
#
# COMPACT_ATOMS: atom_id res chain seq x y z
N MET A 1 19.33 35.28 -9.13
CA MET A 1 17.88 35.59 -9.12
C MET A 1 17.07 34.47 -9.78
N LEU A 2 17.30 34.11 -11.05
CA LEU A 2 16.56 33.05 -11.77
C LEU A 2 16.62 31.67 -11.07
N SER A 3 17.77 31.31 -10.50
CA SER A 3 17.97 30.03 -9.80
C SER A 3 17.21 29.90 -8.47
N ILE A 4 16.95 31.00 -7.76
CA ILE A 4 16.20 30.99 -6.49
C ILE A 4 14.69 30.88 -6.77
N PHE A 5 14.22 31.50 -7.85
CA PHE A 5 12.84 31.41 -8.32
C PHE A 5 12.49 29.98 -8.77
N PHE A 6 13.43 29.29 -9.44
CA PHE A 6 13.26 27.89 -9.85
C PHE A 6 13.21 26.93 -8.64
N PHE A 7 14.00 27.19 -7.60
CA PHE A 7 14.00 26.41 -6.37
C PHE A 7 12.67 26.53 -5.58
N PHE A 8 12.06 27.73 -5.57
CA PHE A 8 10.74 27.95 -4.99
C PHE A 8 9.60 27.30 -5.79
N LEU A 9 9.71 27.28 -7.12
CA LEU A 9 8.71 26.66 -8.00
C LEU A 9 8.64 25.13 -7.80
N ILE A 10 9.77 24.47 -7.57
CA ILE A 10 9.84 23.02 -7.32
C ILE A 10 9.22 22.65 -5.97
N PHE A 11 9.38 23.49 -4.94
CA PHE A 11 8.74 23.27 -3.64
C PHE A 11 7.20 23.43 -3.71
N LEU A 12 6.71 24.32 -4.56
CA LEU A 12 5.28 24.49 -4.84
C LEU A 12 4.69 23.35 -5.71
N LEU A 13 5.55 22.63 -6.44
CA LEU A 13 5.24 21.40 -7.18
C LEU A 13 5.48 20.14 -6.32
N SER A 14 5.32 20.23 -5.00
CA SER A 14 5.22 19.05 -4.16
C SER A 14 4.20 18.10 -4.81
N PRO A 15 4.54 16.84 -5.15
CA PRO A 15 3.61 15.93 -5.76
C PRO A 15 2.42 15.83 -4.81
N SER A 16 1.31 16.41 -5.25
CA SER A 16 0.03 16.12 -4.64
C SER A 16 -0.12 14.63 -4.86
N THR A 17 -0.10 13.84 -3.78
CA THR A 17 -0.51 12.44 -3.86
C THR A 17 -1.99 12.48 -4.22
N SER A 18 -2.26 12.56 -5.51
CA SER A 18 -3.59 12.82 -6.04
C SER A 18 -4.40 11.55 -5.92
N PHE A 19 -5.56 11.67 -5.27
CA PHE A 19 -6.60 10.65 -5.33
C PHE A 19 -7.37 10.75 -6.65
N ALA A 20 -7.76 9.55 -7.13
CA ALA A 20 -8.75 9.21 -8.15
C ALA A 20 -8.47 9.59 -9.62
N VAL A 21 -7.78 8.69 -10.35
CA VAL A 21 -8.04 8.49 -11.80
C VAL A 21 -9.39 7.79 -12.00
N HIS A 22 -9.81 6.95 -11.04
CA HIS A 22 -11.09 6.26 -11.05
C HIS A 22 -11.67 6.20 -9.63
N SER A 23 -12.93 6.60 -9.48
CA SER A 23 -13.67 6.55 -8.21
C SER A 23 -15.10 6.10 -8.49
N ILE A 24 -15.54 5.13 -7.70
CA ILE A 24 -16.88 4.55 -7.77
C ILE A 24 -17.62 4.98 -6.51
N THR A 25 -18.64 5.83 -6.65
CA THR A 25 -19.49 6.20 -5.51
C THR A 25 -20.54 5.13 -5.30
N ILE A 26 -20.61 4.63 -4.07
CA ILE A 26 -21.60 3.64 -3.67
C ILE A 26 -22.74 4.40 -3.01
N SER A 27 -23.90 4.37 -3.65
CA SER A 27 -25.14 4.94 -3.13
C SER A 27 -26.02 3.80 -2.64
N PRO A 28 -25.79 3.25 -1.44
CA PRO A 28 -26.62 2.17 -0.96
C PRO A 28 -28.03 2.72 -0.70
N SER A 29 -29.06 1.98 -1.14
CA SER A 29 -30.47 2.29 -0.86
C SER A 29 -30.83 2.17 0.63
N THR A 30 -29.89 1.74 1.46
CA THR A 30 -30.09 1.41 2.88
C THR A 30 -28.81 1.77 3.65
N PRO A 31 -28.90 2.37 4.85
CA PRO A 31 -27.72 2.63 5.66
C PRO A 31 -27.05 1.30 6.03
N LEU A 32 -25.92 1.00 5.40
CA LEU A 32 -25.18 -0.25 5.58
C LEU A 32 -23.74 0.08 5.97
N ARG A 33 -23.21 -0.63 6.95
CA ARG A 33 -21.81 -0.60 7.32
C ARG A 33 -21.07 -1.68 6.54
N LEU A 34 -20.19 -1.25 5.65
CA LEU A 34 -19.31 -2.15 4.93
C LEU A 34 -18.09 -2.48 5.79
N SER A 35 -17.62 -3.72 5.74
CA SER A 35 -16.50 -4.23 6.56
C SER A 35 -15.30 -4.67 5.73
N SER A 36 -15.52 -5.12 4.50
CA SER A 36 -14.52 -5.81 3.70
C SER A 36 -14.72 -5.58 2.20
N LEU A 37 -13.63 -5.71 1.44
CA LEU A 37 -13.58 -5.48 0.00
C LEU A 37 -12.69 -6.56 -0.63
N ALA A 38 -13.15 -7.17 -1.72
CA ALA A 38 -12.36 -8.08 -2.54
C ALA A 38 -12.62 -7.84 -4.03
N TRP A 39 -11.70 -8.28 -4.87
CA TRP A 39 -11.81 -8.19 -6.33
C TRP A 39 -12.10 -9.56 -6.93
N ASP A 40 -13.08 -9.64 -7.82
CA ASP A 40 -13.32 -10.82 -8.66
C ASP A 40 -12.61 -10.65 -10.01
N PRO A 41 -11.52 -11.40 -10.26
CA PRO A 41 -10.78 -11.28 -11.51
C PRO A 41 -11.54 -11.82 -12.73
N ILE A 42 -12.60 -12.61 -12.54
CA ILE A 42 -13.36 -13.23 -13.63
C ILE A 42 -14.47 -12.30 -14.09
N ARG A 43 -15.29 -11.83 -13.17
CA ARG A 43 -16.42 -10.94 -13.48
C ARG A 43 -16.06 -9.46 -13.54
N LYS A 44 -14.84 -9.10 -13.12
CA LYS A 44 -14.33 -7.72 -13.11
C LYS A 44 -15.19 -6.78 -12.26
N HIS A 45 -15.70 -7.28 -11.13
CA HIS A 45 -16.43 -6.49 -10.13
C HIS A 45 -15.73 -6.52 -8.77
N PHE A 46 -16.10 -5.58 -7.93
CA PHE A 46 -15.78 -5.65 -6.50
C PHE A 46 -16.85 -6.45 -5.76
N ILE A 47 -16.44 -7.13 -4.70
CA ILE A 47 -17.32 -7.80 -3.75
C ILE A 47 -17.12 -7.12 -2.40
N MET A 48 -18.20 -6.92 -1.65
CA MET A 48 -18.17 -6.23 -0.36
C MET A 48 -19.00 -6.96 0.68
N GLY A 49 -18.48 -7.07 1.91
CA GLY A 49 -19.22 -7.59 3.06
C GLY A 49 -19.82 -6.48 3.92
N SER A 50 -20.96 -6.78 4.56
CA SER A 50 -21.62 -5.91 5.53
C SER A 50 -21.40 -6.36 6.97
N SER A 51 -21.10 -5.40 7.87
CA SER A 51 -21.08 -5.63 9.32
C SER A 51 -22.42 -5.40 10.00
N ASP A 52 -23.47 -5.01 9.27
CA ASP A 52 -24.84 -4.82 9.81
C ASP A 52 -25.77 -6.04 9.55
N GLY A 53 -25.27 -7.08 8.88
CA GLY A 53 -26.01 -8.32 8.59
C GLY A 53 -25.25 -9.22 7.62
N PRO A 54 -25.73 -10.44 7.28
CA PRO A 54 -24.98 -11.40 6.49
C PRO A 54 -25.19 -11.12 5.00
N THR A 55 -24.91 -9.88 4.64
CA THR A 55 -25.17 -9.37 3.30
C THR A 55 -23.85 -9.18 2.60
N VAL A 56 -23.76 -9.75 1.40
CA VAL A 56 -22.65 -9.54 0.49
C VAL A 56 -23.18 -8.90 -0.78
N PHE A 57 -22.45 -7.89 -1.24
CA PHE A 57 -22.76 -7.10 -2.42
C PHE A 57 -21.69 -7.28 -3.48
N THR A 58 -22.09 -7.11 -4.73
CA THR A 58 -21.17 -6.86 -5.85
C THR A 58 -21.31 -5.40 -6.29
N VAL A 59 -20.23 -4.83 -6.78
CA VAL A 59 -20.19 -3.48 -7.34
C VAL A 59 -19.48 -3.52 -8.68
N SER A 60 -20.19 -3.11 -9.72
CA SER A 60 -19.64 -2.93 -11.06
C SER A 60 -18.71 -1.71 -11.16
N ASP A 61 -17.99 -1.60 -12.26
CA ASP A 61 -17.15 -0.45 -12.62
C ASP A 61 -17.92 0.88 -12.70
N VAL A 62 -19.20 0.84 -13.03
CA VAL A 62 -20.10 2.00 -13.04
C VAL A 62 -20.78 2.28 -11.69
N GLY A 63 -20.50 1.48 -10.66
CA GLY A 63 -21.04 1.68 -9.31
C GLY A 63 -22.44 1.13 -9.05
N MET A 64 -22.98 0.31 -9.96
CA MET A 64 -24.20 -0.44 -9.68
C MET A 64 -23.92 -1.49 -8.61
N VAL A 65 -24.72 -1.46 -7.54
CA VAL A 65 -24.61 -2.35 -6.39
C VAL A 65 -25.70 -3.42 -6.47
N GLU A 66 -25.31 -4.68 -6.51
CA GLU A 66 -26.23 -5.81 -6.49
C GLU A 66 -25.99 -6.67 -5.25
N ARG A 67 -27.06 -7.10 -4.59
CA ARG A 67 -26.99 -7.99 -3.44
C ARG A 67 -26.93 -9.44 -3.92
N ILE A 68 -25.85 -10.15 -3.59
CA ILE A 68 -25.63 -11.54 -4.03
C ILE A 68 -25.87 -12.56 -2.91
N LEU A 69 -25.67 -12.17 -1.66
CA LEU A 69 -26.00 -12.98 -0.49
C LEU A 69 -26.86 -12.15 0.44
N SER A 70 -27.94 -12.75 0.93
CA SER A 70 -28.83 -12.18 1.92
C SER A 70 -29.38 -13.31 2.76
N ASN A 71 -28.83 -13.51 3.95
CA ASN A 71 -29.45 -14.39 4.93
C ASN A 71 -30.21 -13.55 5.97
N THR A 72 -31.26 -14.12 6.57
CA THR A 72 -32.02 -13.47 7.66
C THR A 72 -31.46 -13.78 9.04
N SER A 73 -30.41 -14.62 9.11
CA SER A 73 -29.65 -14.84 10.35
C SER A 73 -28.99 -13.53 10.76
N GLY A 74 -29.02 -13.16 12.03
CA GLY A 74 -28.34 -11.96 12.56
C GLY A 74 -26.80 -12.07 12.56
N GLU A 75 -26.23 -12.70 11.54
CA GLU A 75 -24.80 -12.93 11.35
C GLU A 75 -24.17 -11.69 10.70
N PHE A 76 -22.95 -11.32 11.10
CA PHE A 76 -22.23 -10.20 10.49
C PHE A 76 -21.09 -10.72 9.62
N VAL A 77 -20.92 -10.16 8.42
CA VAL A 77 -19.76 -10.48 7.58
C VAL A 77 -18.55 -9.75 8.14
N ALA A 78 -17.65 -10.51 8.76
CA ALA A 78 -16.40 -9.97 9.29
C ALA A 78 -15.41 -9.68 8.15
N SER A 79 -15.28 -10.61 7.22
CA SER A 79 -14.31 -10.53 6.14
C SER A 79 -14.71 -11.43 4.96
N ILE A 80 -14.18 -11.12 3.79
CA ILE A 80 -14.35 -11.89 2.56
C ILE A 80 -13.01 -12.08 1.87
N ALA A 81 -12.87 -13.20 1.17
CA ALA A 81 -11.74 -13.46 0.28
C ALA A 81 -12.22 -14.20 -0.98
N VAL A 82 -11.59 -13.91 -2.11
CA VAL A 82 -11.89 -14.57 -3.39
C VAL A 82 -10.81 -15.59 -3.68
N ASP A 83 -11.18 -16.87 -3.71
CA ASP A 83 -10.35 -17.95 -4.24
C ASP A 83 -10.67 -18.11 -5.73
N HIS A 84 -9.95 -17.36 -6.55
CA HIS A 84 -10.16 -17.34 -8.00
C HIS A 84 -9.68 -18.63 -8.68
N VAL A 85 -8.75 -19.38 -8.05
CA VAL A 85 -8.24 -20.66 -8.57
C VAL A 85 -9.34 -21.72 -8.47
N ARG A 86 -10.09 -21.74 -7.37
CA ARG A 86 -11.17 -22.71 -7.13
C ARG A 86 -12.57 -22.12 -7.33
N HIS A 87 -12.66 -20.93 -7.92
CA HIS A 87 -13.92 -20.25 -8.26
C HIS A 87 -14.90 -20.11 -7.08
N ARG A 88 -14.41 -19.77 -5.89
CA ARG A 88 -15.25 -19.67 -4.69
C ARG A 88 -15.03 -18.37 -3.91
N LEU A 89 -16.11 -17.85 -3.34
CA LEU A 89 -16.10 -16.76 -2.39
C LEU A 89 -16.03 -17.36 -0.98
N ILE A 90 -15.05 -16.93 -0.21
CA ILE A 90 -14.94 -17.29 1.20
C ILE A 90 -15.52 -16.14 2.02
N VAL A 91 -16.46 -16.45 2.90
CA VAL A 91 -17.13 -15.48 3.77
C VAL A 91 -16.93 -15.91 5.22
N ALA A 92 -16.38 -15.02 6.01
CA ALA A 92 -16.20 -15.21 7.45
C ALA A 92 -17.29 -14.47 8.22
N PHE A 93 -17.98 -15.19 9.10
CA PHE A 93 -19.07 -14.68 9.91
C PHE A 93 -18.62 -14.50 11.36
N SER A 94 -18.88 -13.31 11.93
CA SER A 94 -18.42 -12.98 13.29
C SER A 94 -19.23 -13.73 14.36
N ASN A 95 -20.54 -13.50 14.42
CA ASN A 95 -21.40 -13.98 15.51
C ASN A 95 -21.52 -15.51 15.60
N SER A 96 -21.56 -16.21 14.46
CA SER A 96 -21.62 -17.67 14.40
C SER A 96 -20.25 -18.32 14.55
N SER A 97 -19.16 -17.53 14.50
CA SER A 97 -17.80 -18.01 14.31
C SER A 97 -17.72 -19.10 13.25
N SER A 98 -18.18 -18.81 12.04
CA SER A 98 -18.13 -19.77 10.94
C SER A 98 -17.46 -19.16 9.72
N VAL A 99 -16.93 -20.04 8.87
CA VAL A 99 -16.48 -19.68 7.54
C VAL A 99 -17.23 -20.53 6.54
N ALA A 100 -17.79 -19.88 5.52
CA ALA A 100 -18.50 -20.56 4.45
C ALA A 100 -17.85 -20.27 3.09
N ALA A 101 -17.92 -21.27 2.22
CA ALA A 101 -17.57 -21.13 0.81
C ALA A 101 -18.85 -21.05 -0.03
N TYR A 102 -18.84 -20.17 -1.01
CA TYR A 102 -19.91 -20.01 -2.00
C TYR A 102 -19.33 -20.14 -3.40
N ASP A 103 -20.05 -20.80 -4.29
CA ASP A 103 -19.69 -20.88 -5.71
C ASP A 103 -19.78 -19.48 -6.33
N MET A 104 -18.73 -18.99 -6.98
CA MET A 104 -18.72 -17.62 -7.53
C MET A 104 -19.65 -17.44 -8.73
N LYS A 105 -20.06 -18.54 -9.38
CA LYS A 105 -20.94 -18.48 -10.54
C LYS A 105 -22.41 -18.32 -10.13
N SER A 106 -22.85 -19.09 -9.16
CA SER A 106 -24.25 -19.17 -8.72
C SER A 106 -24.51 -18.50 -7.37
N TYR A 107 -23.46 -18.21 -6.60
CA TYR A 107 -23.51 -17.80 -5.20
C TYR A 107 -24.24 -18.79 -4.28
N HIS A 108 -24.35 -20.05 -4.69
CA HIS A 108 -24.81 -21.11 -3.80
C HIS A 108 -23.75 -21.49 -2.77
N LYS A 109 -24.19 -21.71 -1.54
CA LYS A 109 -23.33 -22.17 -0.45
C LYS A 109 -22.82 -23.58 -0.78
N ILE A 110 -21.50 -23.73 -0.84
CA ILE A 110 -20.81 -25.00 -1.06
C ILE A 110 -20.74 -25.75 0.28
N CYS A 111 -20.21 -25.08 1.30
CA CYS A 111 -20.06 -25.61 2.64
C CYS A 111 -19.95 -24.48 3.65
N GLU A 112 -20.12 -24.82 4.93
CA GLU A 112 -19.92 -23.94 6.06
C GLU A 112 -19.30 -24.73 7.21
N LEU A 113 -18.23 -24.17 7.77
CA LEU A 113 -17.46 -24.78 8.85
C LEU A 113 -17.58 -23.90 10.11
N PRO A 114 -18.18 -24.41 11.20
CA PRO A 114 -18.14 -23.74 12.49
C PRO A 114 -16.74 -23.82 13.10
N LEU A 115 -16.30 -22.70 13.69
CA LEU A 115 -14.99 -22.49 14.29
C LEU A 115 -15.17 -22.12 15.77
N PRO A 116 -15.57 -23.09 16.63
CA PRO A 116 -15.84 -22.82 18.05
C PRO A 116 -14.63 -22.24 18.80
N GLN A 117 -13.43 -22.50 18.30
CA GLN A 117 -12.16 -21.97 18.81
C GLN A 117 -12.11 -20.42 18.81
N LEU A 118 -12.91 -19.75 17.98
CA LEU A 118 -12.96 -18.30 17.86
C LEU A 118 -13.96 -17.61 18.82
N ASN A 119 -14.82 -18.36 19.52
CA ASN A 119 -15.75 -17.84 20.53
C ASN A 119 -16.58 -16.60 20.12
N GLY A 120 -17.14 -16.59 18.91
CA GLY A 120 -17.94 -15.47 18.37
C GLY A 120 -17.13 -14.29 17.85
N CYS A 121 -15.80 -14.40 17.75
CA CYS A 121 -14.91 -13.29 17.43
C CYS A 121 -14.08 -13.56 16.17
N THR A 122 -14.74 -13.63 15.01
CA THR A 122 -14.04 -13.78 13.73
C THR A 122 -13.52 -12.44 13.21
N GLY A 123 -12.25 -12.38 12.85
CA GLY A 123 -11.60 -11.22 12.27
C GLY A 123 -11.55 -11.28 10.74
N GLY A 124 -10.34 -11.37 10.20
CA GLY A 124 -10.04 -11.42 8.78
C GLY A 124 -10.02 -12.84 8.21
N VAL A 125 -10.18 -12.95 6.89
CA VAL A 125 -10.02 -14.19 6.14
C VAL A 125 -9.06 -14.01 4.95
N ALA A 126 -8.18 -14.99 4.74
CA ALA A 126 -7.29 -15.06 3.59
C ALA A 126 -7.27 -16.49 3.03
N VAL A 127 -6.86 -16.63 1.77
CA VAL A 127 -6.77 -17.92 1.08
C VAL A 127 -5.34 -18.19 0.69
N ASP A 128 -4.83 -19.36 1.06
CA ASP A 128 -3.67 -19.96 0.40
C ASP A 128 -4.11 -20.39 -1.00
N MET A 129 -3.68 -19.64 -2.01
CA MET A 129 -4.12 -19.89 -3.40
C MET A 129 -3.56 -21.21 -3.94
N GLU A 130 -2.41 -21.64 -3.44
CA GLU A 130 -1.73 -22.86 -3.87
C GLU A 130 -2.47 -24.08 -3.31
N ASN A 131 -2.63 -24.16 -1.99
CA ASN A 131 -3.23 -25.33 -1.33
C ASN A 131 -4.76 -25.26 -1.22
N GLY A 132 -5.35 -24.06 -1.27
CA GLY A 132 -6.79 -23.84 -1.08
C GLY A 132 -7.21 -23.86 0.38
N GLU A 133 -6.26 -23.76 1.29
CA GLU A 133 -6.52 -23.65 2.72
C GLU A 133 -6.93 -22.21 3.04
N VAL A 134 -7.79 -22.07 4.04
CA VAL A 134 -8.29 -20.76 4.46
C VAL A 134 -7.65 -20.40 5.78
N LEU A 135 -7.14 -19.18 5.88
CA LEU A 135 -6.61 -18.61 7.12
C LEU A 135 -7.64 -17.68 7.72
N VAL A 136 -7.90 -17.83 9.02
CA VAL A 136 -8.91 -17.06 9.74
C VAL A 136 -8.30 -16.50 11.00
N SER A 137 -8.31 -15.18 11.16
CA SER A 137 -7.85 -14.54 12.39
C SER A 137 -9.00 -14.35 13.38
N SER A 138 -8.66 -14.31 14.67
CA SER A 138 -9.61 -14.04 15.75
C SER A 138 -9.61 -12.56 16.12
N SER A 139 -10.74 -11.86 16.08
CA SER A 139 -10.86 -10.48 16.55
C SER A 139 -10.88 -10.35 18.07
N GLY A 140 -11.04 -11.46 18.79
CA GLY A 140 -11.14 -11.50 20.26
C GLY A 140 -9.95 -12.17 20.94
N SER A 141 -9.01 -12.71 20.17
CA SER A 141 -7.82 -13.37 20.71
C SER A 141 -6.64 -13.26 19.73
N GLY A 142 -5.46 -13.66 20.20
CA GLY A 142 -4.24 -13.63 19.39
C GLY A 142 -4.05 -14.88 18.55
N ILE A 143 -5.11 -15.53 18.03
CA ILE A 143 -4.94 -16.78 17.27
C ILE A 143 -5.28 -16.61 15.79
N VAL A 144 -4.58 -17.38 14.96
CA VAL A 144 -4.92 -17.60 13.55
C VAL A 144 -5.15 -19.09 13.36
N LEU A 145 -6.28 -19.41 12.75
CA LEU A 145 -6.66 -20.75 12.36
C LEU A 145 -6.31 -20.98 10.89
N LYS A 146 -5.90 -22.20 10.60
CA LYS A 146 -5.78 -22.75 9.26
C LYS A 146 -6.85 -23.82 9.11
N VAL A 147 -7.73 -23.61 8.15
CA VAL A 147 -8.95 -24.42 7.98
C VAL A 147 -9.02 -24.97 6.57
N LEU A 148 -9.37 -26.24 6.48
CA LEU A 148 -9.78 -26.88 5.25
C LEU A 148 -11.31 -26.95 5.25
N LEU A 149 -11.97 -26.43 4.21
CA LEU A 149 -13.41 -26.17 4.26
C LEU A 149 -14.30 -27.42 4.23
N ASP A 150 -13.72 -28.57 3.97
CA ASP A 150 -14.30 -29.92 4.04
C ASP A 150 -13.81 -30.71 5.28
N GLY A 151 -13.02 -30.09 6.16
CA GLY A 151 -12.43 -30.72 7.33
C GLY A 151 -12.40 -29.80 8.55
N ASP A 152 -11.57 -30.15 9.53
CA ASP A 152 -11.45 -29.40 10.77
C ASP A 152 -10.49 -28.20 10.65
N GLY A 153 -10.69 -27.21 11.52
CA GLY A 153 -9.78 -26.09 11.70
C GLY A 153 -8.74 -26.35 12.79
N SER A 154 -7.49 -25.98 12.52
CA SER A 154 -6.39 -26.06 13.48
C SER A 154 -5.77 -24.69 13.74
N ILE A 155 -5.30 -24.47 14.97
CA ILE A 155 -4.53 -23.26 15.30
C ILE A 155 -3.17 -23.39 14.65
N ILE A 156 -2.85 -22.46 13.73
CA ILE A 156 -1.54 -22.42 13.07
C ILE A 156 -0.61 -21.45 13.81
N SER A 157 -1.11 -20.33 14.32
CA SER A 157 -0.30 -19.35 15.05
C SER A 157 -1.02 -18.79 16.26
N GLU A 158 -0.25 -18.56 17.32
CA GLU A 158 -0.68 -17.87 18.52
C GLU A 158 0.28 -16.71 18.83
N TYR A 159 -0.27 -15.51 18.99
CA TYR A 159 0.42 -14.26 19.20
C TYR A 159 0.17 -13.81 20.63
N LYS A 160 1.26 -13.50 21.34
CA LYS A 160 1.19 -12.89 22.68
C LYS A 160 0.73 -11.44 22.55
N ILE A 161 -0.57 -11.24 22.62
CA ILE A 161 -1.19 -9.92 22.72
C ILE A 161 -1.36 -9.60 24.21
N ASN A 162 -0.71 -8.52 24.67
CA ASN A 162 -0.81 -8.07 26.07
C ASN A 162 -2.05 -7.20 26.32
N ASP A 163 -2.78 -6.86 25.26
CA ASP A 163 -3.95 -5.99 25.26
C ASP A 163 -5.15 -6.87 24.86
N ASP A 164 -6.37 -6.60 25.37
CA ASP A 164 -7.64 -7.31 25.04
C ASP A 164 -8.10 -7.08 23.58
N HIS A 165 -7.15 -6.92 22.66
CA HIS A 165 -7.34 -6.50 21.28
C HIS A 165 -6.86 -7.63 20.38
N GLY A 166 -7.80 -8.31 19.72
CA GLY A 166 -7.49 -9.42 18.84
C GLY A 166 -6.93 -9.00 17.49
N LEU A 167 -6.89 -9.96 16.59
CA LEU A 167 -6.39 -9.85 15.24
C LEU A 167 -7.52 -9.49 14.26
N GLY A 168 -7.27 -8.51 13.39
CA GLY A 168 -8.16 -8.08 12.33
C GLY A 168 -7.77 -8.69 10.99
N SER A 169 -7.58 -7.84 9.99
CA SER A 169 -7.31 -8.25 8.61
C SER A 169 -6.05 -9.12 8.48
N ILE A 170 -6.13 -10.13 7.61
CA ILE A 170 -5.06 -11.08 7.30
C ILE A 170 -4.87 -11.15 5.77
N VAL A 171 -3.64 -11.38 5.33
CA VAL A 171 -3.31 -11.64 3.91
C VAL A 171 -2.30 -12.75 3.81
N HIS A 172 -2.48 -13.65 2.85
CA HIS A 172 -1.53 -14.71 2.52
C HIS A 172 -0.62 -14.27 1.37
N VAL A 173 0.67 -14.58 1.48
CA VAL A 173 1.69 -14.36 0.46
C VAL A 173 2.22 -15.72 0.02
N ASN A 174 1.91 -16.08 -1.22
CA ASN A 174 2.40 -17.31 -1.85
C ASN A 174 3.84 -17.12 -2.37
N GLY A 175 4.53 -18.22 -2.62
CA GLY A 175 5.89 -18.24 -3.19
C GLY A 175 6.69 -19.41 -2.64
N GLU A 176 8.00 -19.46 -2.94
CA GLU A 176 8.89 -20.53 -2.46
C GLU A 176 8.93 -20.63 -0.92
N ARG A 177 8.69 -19.50 -0.24
CA ARG A 177 8.60 -19.40 1.23
C ARG A 177 7.29 -18.73 1.61
N PRO A 178 6.17 -19.47 1.66
CA PRO A 178 4.87 -18.88 1.91
C PRO A 178 4.77 -18.37 3.35
N TYR A 179 4.16 -17.21 3.50
CA TYR A 179 3.90 -16.59 4.80
C TYR A 179 2.58 -15.84 4.77
N PHE A 180 2.05 -15.49 5.93
CA PHE A 180 0.92 -14.58 6.05
C PHE A 180 1.24 -13.42 6.96
N LEU A 181 0.53 -12.33 6.73
CA LEU A 181 0.58 -11.13 7.55
C LEU A 181 -0.78 -10.93 8.20
N VAL A 182 -0.78 -10.57 9.48
CA VAL A 182 -2.00 -10.28 10.22
C VAL A 182 -1.85 -8.97 10.98
N ILE A 183 -2.88 -8.13 10.94
CA ILE A 183 -2.92 -6.86 11.66
C ILE A 183 -3.63 -7.04 13.01
N GLN A 184 -3.12 -6.38 14.06
CA GLN A 184 -3.90 -6.07 15.26
C GLN A 184 -4.56 -4.70 15.08
N THR A 185 -5.89 -4.69 14.97
CA THR A 185 -6.65 -3.53 14.48
C THR A 185 -6.43 -2.27 15.30
N GLU A 186 -6.43 -2.42 16.62
CA GLU A 186 -6.41 -1.32 17.58
C GLU A 186 -5.03 -0.69 17.74
N THR A 187 -3.98 -1.47 17.50
CA THR A 187 -2.59 -1.02 17.69
C THR A 187 -1.89 -0.71 16.37
N GLY A 188 -2.43 -1.19 15.25
CA GLY A 188 -1.80 -1.16 13.94
C GLY A 188 -0.54 -2.04 13.84
N LYS A 189 -0.26 -2.89 14.84
CA LYS A 189 0.85 -3.86 14.75
C LYS A 189 0.56 -4.84 13.64
N VAL A 190 1.59 -5.21 12.90
CA VAL A 190 1.53 -6.24 11.87
C VAL A 190 2.47 -7.35 12.28
N PHE A 191 1.93 -8.56 12.35
CA PHE A 191 2.70 -9.76 12.58
C PHE A 191 2.87 -10.53 11.29
N LYS A 192 3.98 -11.24 11.16
CA LYS A 192 4.23 -12.14 10.03
C LYS A 192 4.54 -13.53 10.57
N SER A 193 3.91 -14.52 9.97
CA SER A 193 4.10 -15.93 10.33
C SER A 193 4.32 -16.77 9.08
N ARG A 194 5.17 -17.78 9.19
CA ARG A 194 5.37 -18.74 8.11
C ARG A 194 4.12 -19.61 7.93
N SER A 195 3.70 -19.84 6.69
CA SER A 195 2.47 -20.60 6.42
C SER A 195 2.58 -22.11 6.73
N LYS A 196 3.80 -22.65 6.75
CA LYS A 196 4.06 -24.09 6.95
C LYS A 196 3.85 -24.56 8.39
N ASP A 197 4.42 -23.82 9.34
CA ASP A 197 4.50 -24.20 10.76
C ASP A 197 3.96 -23.11 11.69
N GLY A 198 3.52 -21.98 11.13
CA GLY A 198 2.96 -20.88 11.89
C GLY A 198 3.93 -20.21 12.84
N VAL A 199 5.24 -20.42 12.67
CA VAL A 199 6.26 -19.77 13.49
C VAL A 199 6.12 -18.26 13.35
N VAL A 200 5.82 -17.63 14.48
CA VAL A 200 5.58 -16.19 14.61
C VAL A 200 6.90 -15.45 14.71
N ASN A 201 7.10 -14.48 13.83
CA ASN A 201 8.16 -13.50 13.95
C ASN A 201 7.52 -12.10 14.03
N GLU A 202 7.82 -11.31 15.07
CA GLU A 202 7.36 -9.91 15.16
C GLU A 202 8.20 -9.07 14.20
N ILE A 203 7.60 -8.61 13.09
CA ILE A 203 8.37 -8.15 11.91
C ILE A 203 8.33 -6.65 11.69
N LEU A 204 7.64 -5.91 12.56
CA LEU A 204 7.69 -4.46 12.54
C LEU A 204 7.93 -3.94 13.96
N SER A 205 9.11 -3.34 14.18
CA SER A 205 9.39 -2.60 15.41
C SER A 205 8.28 -1.58 15.63
N ARG A 206 7.60 -1.72 16.77
CA ARG A 206 6.40 -0.99 17.24
C ARG A 206 6.44 0.53 17.04
N TYR A 207 7.59 1.13 16.77
CA TYR A 207 7.78 2.58 16.72
C TYR A 207 7.47 3.24 15.38
N LYS A 208 7.67 2.58 14.22
CA LYS A 208 7.53 3.29 12.93
C LYS A 208 6.08 3.30 12.41
N LEU A 209 5.37 2.18 12.50
CA LEU A 209 3.97 2.07 12.08
C LEU A 209 3.00 2.70 13.06
N LYS A 210 3.20 2.55 14.38
CA LYS A 210 2.30 3.15 15.38
C LYS A 210 2.24 4.68 15.28
N THR A 211 3.34 5.32 14.92
CA THR A 211 3.38 6.77 14.64
C THR A 211 2.72 7.13 13.30
N LEU A 212 2.75 6.21 12.33
CA LEU A 212 2.22 6.46 10.99
C LEU A 212 0.74 6.11 10.85
N ALA A 213 0.26 5.08 11.52
CA ALA A 213 -1.13 4.63 11.49
C ALA A 213 -1.46 3.97 12.84
N PRO A 214 -2.03 4.72 13.79
CA PRO A 214 -2.26 4.24 15.15
C PRO A 214 -3.30 3.11 15.26
N SER A 215 -4.06 2.86 14.18
CA SER A 215 -4.94 1.70 14.01
C SER A 215 -4.79 1.15 12.59
N GLY A 216 -5.02 -0.15 12.41
CA GLY A 216 -4.98 -0.84 11.13
C GLY A 216 -6.31 -1.48 10.80
N ASN A 217 -6.92 -1.09 9.68
CA ASN A 217 -8.26 -1.55 9.30
C ASN A 217 -8.17 -2.70 8.29
N ALA A 218 -7.23 -2.65 7.34
CA ALA A 218 -7.11 -3.68 6.31
C ALA A 218 -5.70 -3.87 5.77
N ILE A 219 -5.41 -5.09 5.30
CA ILE A 219 -4.16 -5.47 4.64
C ILE A 219 -4.45 -6.22 3.35
N THR A 220 -3.67 -5.97 2.31
CA THR A 220 -3.79 -6.70 1.03
C THR A 220 -2.47 -6.75 0.28
N LEU A 221 -2.37 -7.64 -0.71
CA LEU A 221 -1.15 -7.83 -1.51
C LEU A 221 -1.27 -7.07 -2.84
N LEU A 222 -0.46 -6.03 -3.04
CA LEU A 222 -0.40 -5.28 -4.29
C LEU A 222 0.43 -5.98 -5.34
N SER A 223 1.56 -6.54 -4.99
CA SER A 223 2.35 -7.40 -5.87
C SER A 223 3.09 -8.40 -4.99
N GLY A 224 3.65 -9.48 -5.53
CA GLY A 224 4.18 -10.61 -4.76
C GLY A 224 5.10 -10.29 -3.56
N GLN A 225 5.65 -9.08 -3.47
CA GLN A 225 6.44 -8.60 -2.32
C GLN A 225 5.97 -7.26 -1.72
N VAL A 226 4.97 -6.60 -2.31
CA VAL A 226 4.45 -5.32 -1.84
C VAL A 226 3.07 -5.49 -1.23
N VAL A 227 2.94 -5.08 0.01
CA VAL A 227 1.75 -5.18 0.84
C VAL A 227 1.21 -3.79 1.09
N LEU A 228 -0.11 -3.64 1.03
CA LEU A 228 -0.80 -2.41 1.38
C LEU A 228 -1.38 -2.54 2.77
N PHE A 229 -1.14 -1.54 3.59
CA PHE A 229 -1.67 -1.42 4.93
C PHE A 229 -2.55 -0.18 5.00
N ALA A 230 -3.85 -0.37 5.19
CA ALA A 230 -4.80 0.70 5.41
C ALA A 230 -4.99 0.89 6.92
N GLY A 231 -4.45 1.99 7.45
CA GLY A 231 -4.90 2.51 8.74
C GLY A 231 -6.09 3.44 8.59
N ASN A 232 -6.61 3.98 9.69
CA ASN A 232 -7.84 4.78 9.66
C ASN A 232 -7.79 5.96 8.66
N ARG A 233 -6.64 6.65 8.55
CA ARG A 233 -6.48 7.84 7.68
C ARG A 233 -5.32 7.77 6.70
N ARG A 234 -4.54 6.70 6.77
CA ARG A 234 -3.31 6.57 5.98
C ARG A 234 -3.25 5.18 5.37
N LEU A 235 -2.94 5.16 4.08
CA LEU A 235 -2.62 3.96 3.34
C LEU A 235 -1.11 3.95 3.12
N LEU A 236 -0.49 2.85 3.52
CA LEU A 236 0.95 2.63 3.49
C LEU A 236 1.26 1.49 2.53
N SER A 237 2.35 1.60 1.77
CA SER A 237 2.91 0.47 1.03
C SER A 237 4.16 -0.05 1.76
N LEU A 238 4.23 -1.35 1.94
CA LEU A 238 5.30 -2.05 2.63
C LEU A 238 5.93 -3.04 1.65
N ALA A 239 7.24 -2.97 1.44
CA ALA A 239 7.96 -3.94 0.63
C ALA A 239 8.81 -4.84 1.51
N ASN A 240 8.83 -6.15 1.22
CA ASN A 240 9.77 -7.07 1.84
C ASN A 240 11.19 -6.76 1.33
N THR A 241 12.13 -6.41 2.21
CA THR A 241 13.47 -5.95 1.78
C THR A 241 14.59 -6.91 2.10
N LYS A 242 14.44 -7.80 3.09
CA LYS A 242 15.44 -8.82 3.43
C LYS A 242 14.76 -10.07 3.99
N ASP A 243 15.12 -11.20 3.41
CA ASP A 243 14.89 -12.53 3.95
C ASP A 243 16.26 -13.20 4.12
N ILE A 244 16.92 -12.90 5.24
CA ILE A 244 18.22 -13.51 5.57
C ILE A 244 17.92 -14.64 6.56
N ASP A 245 18.07 -15.87 6.07
CA ASP A 245 17.99 -17.13 6.82
C ASP A 245 16.69 -17.41 7.58
N ASP A 246 15.53 -16.97 7.06
CA ASP A 246 14.20 -17.26 7.64
C ASP A 246 14.00 -16.75 9.09
N ARG A 247 15.00 -16.05 9.64
CA ARG A 247 15.06 -15.58 11.03
C ARG A 247 14.96 -14.06 11.11
N VAL A 248 15.40 -13.37 10.06
CA VAL A 248 15.33 -11.91 9.98
C VAL A 248 14.49 -11.55 8.77
N PHE A 249 13.28 -11.07 9.07
CA PHE A 249 12.37 -10.53 8.08
C PHE A 249 12.21 -9.04 8.37
N ASP A 250 12.40 -8.21 7.35
CA ASP A 250 12.22 -6.77 7.45
C ASP A 250 11.30 -6.28 6.32
N MET A 251 10.28 -5.51 6.70
CA MET A 251 9.41 -4.82 5.77
C MET A 251 9.70 -3.32 5.84
N THR A 252 10.08 -2.77 4.70
CA THR A 252 10.37 -1.33 4.59
C THR A 252 9.15 -0.59 4.10
N LEU A 253 8.81 0.50 4.80
CA LEU A 253 7.84 1.47 4.32
C LEU A 253 8.33 2.09 3.03
N MET A 254 7.60 1.85 1.95
CA MET A 254 7.76 2.51 0.68
C MET A 254 7.07 3.88 0.83
N GLN A 255 7.84 4.96 0.69
CA GLN A 255 7.28 6.30 0.60
C GLN A 255 6.99 6.67 -0.85
N PRO A 256 5.99 7.53 -1.12
CA PRO A 256 5.13 8.25 -0.17
C PRO A 256 4.10 7.34 0.51
N TYR A 257 3.42 7.85 1.55
CA TYR A 257 2.15 7.28 2.03
C TYR A 257 0.99 8.15 1.56
N ILE A 258 -0.19 7.56 1.48
CA ILE A 258 -1.40 8.25 1.02
C ILE A 258 -2.24 8.61 2.24
N SER A 259 -2.73 9.85 2.32
CA SER A 259 -3.56 10.34 3.42
C SER A 259 -4.89 10.85 2.91
N ILE A 260 -5.96 10.57 3.65
CA ILE A 260 -7.30 11.11 3.37
C ILE A 260 -7.67 12.21 4.36
N LYS A 261 -8.54 13.13 3.93
CA LYS A 261 -9.00 14.26 4.74
C LYS A 261 -10.00 13.80 5.79
N ASN A 262 -9.98 14.46 6.96
CA ASN A 262 -11.04 14.30 7.97
C ASN A 262 -12.37 14.83 7.37
N PRO A 263 -13.51 14.11 7.48
CA PRO A 263 -13.78 12.92 8.31
C PRO A 263 -13.73 11.56 7.62
N ASP A 264 -13.10 11.47 6.46
CA ASP A 264 -13.02 10.21 5.73
C ASP A 264 -12.13 9.18 6.44
N GLN A 265 -12.47 7.91 6.24
CA GLN A 265 -11.79 6.76 6.83
C GLN A 265 -11.59 5.64 5.81
N PHE A 266 -10.40 5.04 5.76
CA PHE A 266 -10.22 3.80 5.02
C PHE A 266 -10.88 2.66 5.79
N VAL A 267 -11.62 1.81 5.08
CA VAL A 267 -12.34 0.68 5.68
C VAL A 267 -11.70 -0.63 5.26
N ALA A 268 -11.50 -0.80 3.96
CA ALA A 268 -10.95 -2.03 3.38
C ALA A 268 -10.07 -1.70 2.18
N VAL A 269 -9.20 -2.63 1.79
CA VAL A 269 -8.38 -2.52 0.59
C VAL A 269 -8.42 -3.81 -0.19
N ALA A 270 -8.45 -3.70 -1.52
CA ALA A 270 -8.39 -4.82 -2.44
C ALA A 270 -7.43 -4.50 -3.58
N THR A 271 -6.97 -5.53 -4.27
CA THR A 271 -6.07 -5.37 -5.40
C THR A 271 -6.63 -6.08 -6.61
N GLN A 272 -6.59 -5.38 -7.74
CA GLN A 272 -6.97 -5.93 -9.03
C GLN A 272 -5.72 -6.57 -9.62
N GLU A 273 -5.74 -7.91 -9.70
CA GLU A 273 -4.73 -8.73 -10.36
C GLU A 273 -3.29 -8.48 -9.90
N GLY A 274 -3.11 -8.01 -8.65
CA GLY A 274 -1.79 -7.65 -8.15
C GLY A 274 -1.10 -6.53 -8.94
N LYS A 275 -1.86 -5.59 -9.50
CA LYS A 275 -1.33 -4.45 -10.26
C LYS A 275 -1.89 -3.13 -9.79
N LYS A 276 -3.20 -3.08 -9.58
CA LYS A 276 -3.90 -1.87 -9.13
C LYS A 276 -4.41 -2.06 -7.71
N ALA A 277 -4.37 -0.97 -6.97
CA ALA A 277 -4.83 -0.92 -5.59
C ALA A 277 -6.15 -0.15 -5.53
N TYR A 278 -7.10 -0.66 -4.76
CA TYR A 278 -8.38 -0.02 -4.52
C TYR A 278 -8.63 0.08 -3.03
N ALA A 279 -9.09 1.24 -2.58
CA ALA A 279 -9.45 1.48 -1.20
C ALA A 279 -10.94 1.75 -1.08
N LEU A 280 -11.60 1.04 -0.18
CA LEU A 280 -12.95 1.37 0.27
C LEU A 280 -12.84 2.49 1.30
N VAL A 281 -13.39 3.66 0.97
CA VAL A 281 -13.36 4.84 1.83
C VAL A 281 -14.77 5.15 2.29
N LYS A 282 -14.92 5.33 3.61
CA LYS A 282 -16.13 5.82 4.24
C LYS A 282 -16.05 7.33 4.42
N SER A 283 -17.12 8.01 4.08
CA SER A 283 -17.31 9.46 4.24
C SER A 283 -18.68 9.75 4.86
N PRO A 284 -18.96 11.00 5.26
CA PRO A 284 -20.30 11.40 5.71
C PRO A 284 -21.37 11.23 4.63
N LEU A 285 -20.97 11.25 3.35
CA LEU A 285 -21.86 11.12 2.20
C LEU A 285 -22.11 9.66 1.79
N GLY A 286 -21.43 8.70 2.41
CA GLY A 286 -21.51 7.28 2.06
C GLY A 286 -20.15 6.67 1.78
N TYR A 287 -20.15 5.58 1.00
CA TYR A 287 -18.94 4.83 0.67
C TYR A 287 -18.50 5.10 -0.76
N ARG A 288 -17.21 4.95 -1.00
CA ARG A 288 -16.63 5.01 -2.34
C ARG A 288 -15.46 4.06 -2.46
N ILE A 289 -15.25 3.52 -3.65
CA ILE A 289 -14.06 2.74 -3.99
C ILE A 289 -13.16 3.63 -4.82
N GLU A 290 -11.95 3.88 -4.35
CA GLU A 290 -10.98 4.75 -5.02
C GLU A 290 -9.79 3.94 -5.51
N GLU A 291 -9.43 4.11 -6.79
CA GLU A 291 -8.16 3.64 -7.31
C GLU A 291 -7.03 4.45 -6.68
N VAL A 292 -6.05 3.71 -6.15
CA VAL A 292 -4.91 4.26 -5.44
C VAL A 292 -3.72 4.26 -6.37
N GLU A 293 -3.34 5.44 -6.85
CA GLU A 293 -2.14 5.62 -7.66
C GLU A 293 -0.97 6.03 -6.76
N TRP A 294 0.06 5.20 -6.75
CA TRP A 294 1.33 5.57 -6.12
C TRP A 294 2.09 6.39 -7.14
N SER A 295 2.13 7.72 -6.97
CA SER A 295 3.00 8.56 -7.78
C SER A 295 4.41 8.01 -7.65
N ALA A 296 4.91 7.40 -8.73
CA ALA A 296 6.24 6.84 -8.77
C ALA A 296 7.21 8.00 -8.47
N VAL A 297 7.88 7.92 -7.32
CA VAL A 297 8.86 8.92 -6.83
C VAL A 297 9.97 9.19 -7.88
N TRP A 298 10.08 8.30 -8.87
CA TRP A 298 10.87 8.48 -10.08
C TRP A 298 10.77 9.87 -10.71
N GLN A 299 9.61 10.54 -10.71
CA GLN A 299 9.51 11.90 -11.29
C GLN A 299 10.39 12.93 -10.56
N VAL A 300 10.47 12.85 -9.21
CA VAL A 300 11.31 13.77 -8.42
C VAL A 300 12.79 13.45 -8.61
N TYR A 301 13.16 12.17 -8.68
CA TYR A 301 14.53 11.76 -8.97
C TYR A 301 14.94 12.14 -10.40
N PHE A 302 14.07 12.01 -11.39
CA PHE A 302 14.34 12.39 -12.77
C PHE A 302 14.59 13.89 -12.90
N VAL A 303 13.78 14.71 -12.23
CA VAL A 303 13.96 16.17 -12.17
C VAL A 303 15.26 16.55 -11.45
N ALA A 304 15.60 15.88 -10.35
CA ALA A 304 16.86 16.11 -9.64
C ALA A 304 18.10 15.73 -10.48
N VAL A 305 18.04 14.61 -11.22
CA VAL A 305 19.10 14.17 -12.13
C VAL A 305 19.26 15.15 -13.29
N LEU A 306 18.17 15.64 -13.89
CA LEU A 306 18.25 16.65 -14.96
C LEU A 306 18.84 17.98 -14.45
N LEU A 307 18.45 18.43 -13.26
CA LEU A 307 18.99 19.66 -12.66
C LEU A 307 20.48 19.55 -12.33
N THR A 308 20.93 18.40 -11.82
CA THR A 308 22.36 18.17 -11.57
C THR A 308 23.17 18.12 -12.86
N PHE A 309 22.60 17.56 -13.94
CA PHE A 309 23.24 17.54 -15.25
C PHE A 309 23.37 18.95 -15.85
N ASP A 310 22.32 19.78 -15.79
CA ASP A 310 22.35 21.16 -16.29
C ASP A 310 23.37 22.04 -15.55
N VAL A 311 23.47 21.89 -14.23
CA VAL A 311 24.48 22.62 -13.42
C VAL A 311 25.89 22.17 -13.79
N ALA A 312 26.12 20.88 -14.02
CA ALA A 312 27.41 20.36 -14.45
C ALA A 312 27.82 20.91 -15.83
N VAL A 313 26.89 20.92 -16.80
CA VAL A 313 27.12 21.48 -18.14
C VAL A 313 27.43 22.98 -18.06
N LEU A 314 26.69 23.74 -17.25
CA LEU A 314 26.94 25.17 -17.04
C LEU A 314 28.34 25.41 -16.43
N PHE A 315 28.75 24.57 -15.47
CA PHE A 315 30.07 24.68 -14.86
C PHE A 315 31.20 24.41 -15.86
N VAL A 316 31.05 23.38 -16.71
CA VAL A 316 31.99 23.09 -17.81
C VAL A 316 32.05 24.27 -18.78
N TYR A 317 30.91 24.81 -19.20
CA TYR A 317 30.85 25.96 -20.11
C TYR A 317 31.53 27.20 -19.51
N ILE A 318 31.29 27.52 -18.24
CA ILE A 318 31.95 28.64 -17.54
C ILE A 318 33.46 28.42 -17.49
N ASN A 319 33.91 27.19 -17.22
CA ASN A 319 35.33 26.89 -17.13
C ASN A 319 36.04 27.02 -18.49
N GLU A 320 35.42 26.53 -19.56
CA GLU A 320 35.94 26.70 -20.93
C GLU A 320 35.97 28.17 -21.36
N ARG A 321 34.93 28.95 -21.04
CA ARG A 321 34.94 30.40 -21.27
C ARG A 321 36.06 31.10 -20.52
N ARG A 322 36.36 30.71 -19.27
CA ARG A 322 37.48 31.27 -18.51
C ARG A 322 38.83 30.97 -19.16
N LYS A 323 39.04 29.75 -19.67
CA LYS A 323 40.26 29.38 -20.41
C LYS A 323 40.43 30.21 -21.68
N GLN A 324 39.36 30.38 -22.47
CA GLN A 324 39.40 31.21 -23.69
C GLN A 324 39.73 32.67 -23.40
N VAL A 325 39.15 33.25 -22.34
CA VAL A 325 39.43 34.63 -21.94
C VAL A 325 40.87 34.79 -21.42
N ALA A 326 41.43 33.79 -20.74
CA ALA A 326 42.82 33.81 -20.30
C ALA A 326 43.78 33.80 -21.50
N GLN A 327 43.55 32.92 -22.49
CA GLN A 327 44.36 32.86 -23.72
C GLN A 327 44.33 34.17 -24.50
N LEU A 328 43.17 34.81 -24.61
CA LEU A 328 43.04 36.12 -25.29
C LEU A 328 43.77 37.24 -24.56
N LYS A 329 43.88 37.18 -23.23
CA LYS A 329 44.66 38.16 -22.44
C LYS A 329 46.16 37.97 -22.61
N ASP A 330 46.63 36.74 -22.75
CA ASP A 330 48.05 36.45 -22.99
C ASP A 330 48.46 36.89 -24.40
N LEU A 331 47.61 36.64 -25.42
CA LEU A 331 47.79 37.16 -26.78
C LEU A 331 47.76 38.70 -26.87
N GLY A 332 46.96 39.35 -26.02
CA GLY A 332 46.92 40.82 -25.95
C GLY A 332 48.14 41.45 -25.27
N ARG A 333 48.86 40.70 -24.42
CA ARG A 333 50.11 41.17 -23.77
C ARG A 333 51.33 41.06 -24.67
N GLU A 334 51.35 40.12 -25.62
CA GLU A 334 52.44 40.03 -26.61
C GLU A 334 52.37 41.10 -27.70
N ALA A 335 51.22 41.78 -27.84
CA ALA A 335 51.00 42.82 -28.84
C ALA A 335 51.31 44.25 -28.34
N GLU A 336 51.90 44.42 -27.15
CA GLU A 336 52.31 45.75 -26.66
C GLU A 336 53.59 46.18 -27.41
N PRO A 337 53.53 47.22 -28.27
CA PRO A 337 54.68 47.63 -29.06
C PRO A 337 55.76 48.19 -28.13
N GLN A 338 56.97 47.60 -28.20
CA GLN A 338 58.15 48.16 -27.54
C GLN A 338 58.30 49.63 -27.95
N SER A 339 58.03 50.54 -27.03
CA SER A 339 58.27 51.97 -27.23
C SER A 339 59.78 52.18 -27.39
N VAL A 340 60.19 52.43 -28.63
CA VAL A 340 61.55 52.81 -29.00
C VAL A 340 61.89 54.10 -28.26
N GLU A 341 62.76 53.98 -27.26
CA GLU A 341 63.33 55.07 -26.50
C GLU A 341 64.29 55.88 -27.40
N LEU A 342 63.79 56.97 -27.96
CA LEU A 342 64.61 57.94 -28.70
C LEU A 342 65.42 58.79 -27.70
N GLN A 343 66.65 58.35 -27.41
CA GLN A 343 67.69 59.19 -26.80
C GLN A 343 68.10 60.32 -27.77
N GLY A 344 67.44 61.47 -27.65
CA GLY A 344 67.80 62.73 -28.29
C GLY A 344 68.88 63.47 -27.50
N LYS A 345 70.13 63.25 -27.90
CA LYS A 345 71.35 63.89 -27.41
C LYS A 345 71.44 65.33 -27.95
N ASN A 346 71.12 66.34 -27.14
CA ASN A 346 71.36 67.75 -27.51
C ASN A 346 72.80 68.17 -27.20
N HIS A 347 73.56 68.42 -28.26
CA HIS A 347 74.87 69.05 -28.27
C HIS A 347 74.76 70.56 -28.07
N GLN A 348 75.70 71.10 -27.29
CA GLN A 348 76.09 72.52 -27.26
C GLN A 348 76.78 72.92 -28.57
N LEU A 349 76.58 74.18 -28.97
CA LEU A 349 77.41 75.12 -29.78
C LEU A 349 76.38 76.13 -30.35
N MET A 350 76.50 77.45 -30.23
CA MET A 350 77.58 78.36 -29.90
C MET A 350 76.95 79.68 -29.40
#